data_AF-A0A538KKT9-F1
#
_entry.id   AF-A0A538KKT9-F1
#
_cell.length_a   1.000
_cell.length_b   1.000
_cell.length_c   1.000
_cell.angle_alpha   90.00
_cell.angle_beta   90.00
_cell.angle_gamma   90.00
#
_symmetry.space_group_name_H-M   'P 1'
#
loop_
_entity.id
_entity.type
_entity.pdbx_description
1 polymer ?
#
loop_
_entity_poly.entity_id
_entity_poly.type
_entity_poly.pdbx_seq_one_letter_code
_entity_poly.pdbx_strand_id
1 'polypeptide(L)'
;MRRALGVDKIALWGVSYGTQLSVAYALTYPSHVERLLLDSVADPAGRDPFSRDDLQQIPKGLASLCSGGLCKAATSNFVGEVVKLANRMAAHPVTGKVAKPGGGTRTVRATGFDFLSGAVLDSDLNAGLAAELPAAVHAALRGQVRALLRLVQLDRETALTPAEDLSMGLFTATVCDDGPFPWDPDTPLAQRPGLLAAARSALPAGSTGPFGLWATDIGPAVFCLTWPPQARRPGIGSGPLPNVPVLVFAGERDLRTPASNAAAIAARFPQGRLVTVPGVGHSVLGTDLTNCAQNALAVWLSGGVPPSRCPRSPMLVNPIGAFPASFATLKPGRTGGVRGQTLAAVAKTVREAAASWAFSLTGFTGVHAIAGLYGGVIRASGTTFVLKGYSTVAGVRISGSLGLYRPDSGPAIPARFVGSVRVDGTKAAHGRLAVGPSTLSGRLGGRRVHGPA
;
A
#
# COMPACT_ATOMS: atom_id res chain seq x y z
N MET A 1 -6.42 -12.26 30.26
CA MET A 1 -7.63 -12.38 29.42
C MET A 1 -8.31 -13.74 29.54
N ARG A 2 -7.77 -14.85 28.99
CA ARG A 2 -8.41 -16.19 29.05
C ARG A 2 -9.02 -16.54 30.42
N ARG A 3 -8.22 -16.47 31.49
CA ARG A 3 -8.69 -16.75 32.86
C ARG A 3 -9.82 -15.81 33.31
N ALA A 4 -9.76 -14.53 32.94
CA ALA A 4 -10.77 -13.54 33.27
C ALA A 4 -12.11 -13.79 32.53
N LEU A 5 -12.04 -14.38 31.32
CA LEU A 5 -13.22 -14.83 30.59
C LEU A 5 -13.80 -16.15 31.13
N GLY A 6 -13.13 -16.80 32.09
CA GLY A 6 -13.60 -18.06 32.69
C GLY A 6 -13.54 -19.29 31.78
N VAL A 7 -12.77 -19.25 30.69
CA VAL A 7 -12.66 -20.35 29.73
C VAL A 7 -11.36 -21.15 29.89
N ASP A 8 -11.43 -22.48 29.73
CA ASP A 8 -10.25 -23.34 29.80
C ASP A 8 -9.34 -23.18 28.57
N LYS A 9 -9.93 -23.16 27.37
CA LYS A 9 -9.25 -22.91 26.10
C LYS A 9 -9.75 -21.64 25.43
N ILE A 10 -8.92 -21.03 24.60
CA ILE A 10 -9.27 -19.84 23.83
C ILE A 10 -8.93 -20.03 22.35
N ALA A 11 -9.81 -19.55 21.47
CA ALA A 11 -9.50 -19.34 20.06
C ALA A 11 -8.78 -18.00 19.89
N LEU A 12 -7.67 -17.98 19.16
CA LEU A 12 -6.88 -16.77 18.94
C LEU A 12 -6.98 -16.35 17.48
N TRP A 13 -7.26 -15.07 17.27
CA TRP A 13 -7.15 -14.43 15.96
C TRP A 13 -6.05 -13.37 16.03
N GLY A 14 -5.03 -13.57 15.21
CA GLY A 14 -3.94 -12.62 15.02
C GLY A 14 -3.93 -12.07 13.61
N VAL A 15 -3.72 -10.76 13.48
CA VAL A 15 -3.40 -10.11 12.20
C VAL A 15 -2.01 -9.49 12.33
N SER A 16 -1.16 -9.60 11.32
CA SER A 16 0.16 -8.95 11.34
C SER A 16 0.99 -9.40 12.55
N TYR A 17 1.57 -8.48 13.31
CA TYR A 17 2.21 -8.75 14.60
C TYR A 17 1.35 -9.60 15.57
N GLY A 18 0.02 -9.46 15.54
CA GLY A 18 -0.89 -10.28 16.35
C GLY A 18 -0.76 -11.79 16.08
N THR A 19 -0.26 -12.18 14.90
CA THR A 19 0.07 -13.58 14.60
C THR A 19 1.25 -14.09 15.42
N GLN A 20 2.29 -13.27 15.61
CA GLN A 20 3.44 -13.58 16.47
C GLN A 20 2.98 -13.73 17.93
N LEU A 21 2.13 -12.82 18.42
CA LEU A 21 1.53 -12.93 19.75
C LEU A 21 0.68 -14.21 19.92
N SER A 22 -0.13 -14.54 18.92
CA SER A 22 -0.98 -15.74 18.96
C SER A 22 -0.15 -17.03 19.00
N VAL A 23 0.92 -17.10 18.19
CA VAL A 23 1.86 -18.22 18.19
C VAL A 23 2.65 -18.27 19.51
N ALA A 24 3.08 -17.13 20.05
CA ALA A 24 3.75 -17.06 21.35
C ALA A 24 2.87 -17.60 22.48
N TYR A 25 1.58 -17.25 22.48
CA TYR A 25 0.62 -17.81 23.43
C TYR A 25 0.50 -19.32 23.27
N ALA A 26 0.41 -19.82 22.03
CA ALA A 26 0.29 -21.24 21.74
C ALA A 26 1.51 -22.06 22.17
N LEU A 27 2.72 -21.51 22.02
CA LEU A 27 3.96 -22.12 22.51
C LEU A 27 4.05 -22.13 24.04
N THR A 28 3.52 -21.10 24.70
CA THR A 28 3.59 -20.94 26.16
C THR A 28 2.51 -21.75 26.88
N TYR A 29 1.30 -21.81 26.31
CA TYR A 29 0.12 -22.44 26.90
C TYR A 29 -0.56 -23.42 25.92
N PRO A 30 0.15 -24.45 25.41
CA PRO A 30 -0.36 -25.29 24.32
C PRO A 30 -1.66 -26.03 24.67
N SER A 31 -1.84 -26.43 25.93
CA SER A 31 -3.07 -27.09 26.40
C SER A 31 -4.29 -26.15 26.47
N HIS A 32 -4.09 -24.84 26.39
CA HIS A 32 -5.12 -23.82 26.53
C HIS A 32 -5.49 -23.12 25.21
N VAL A 33 -5.07 -23.69 24.07
CA VAL A 33 -5.46 -23.22 22.75
C VAL A 33 -6.55 -24.13 22.19
N GLU A 34 -7.60 -23.53 21.67
CA GLU A 34 -8.67 -24.25 20.96
C GLU A 34 -8.41 -24.34 19.46
N ARG A 35 -8.05 -23.20 18.85
CA ARG A 35 -7.77 -23.03 17.41
C ARG A 35 -7.05 -21.70 17.16
N LEU A 36 -6.35 -21.59 16.03
CA LEU A 36 -5.66 -20.37 15.63
C LEU A 36 -6.14 -19.88 14.26
N LEU A 37 -6.42 -18.59 14.15
CA LEU A 37 -6.63 -17.86 12.91
C LEU A 37 -5.51 -16.84 12.74
N LEU A 38 -4.68 -17.00 11.71
CA LEU A 38 -3.53 -16.15 11.44
C LEU A 38 -3.71 -15.46 10.09
N ASP A 39 -3.79 -14.13 10.07
CA ASP A 39 -3.97 -13.34 8.85
C ASP A 39 -2.76 -12.42 8.65
N SER A 40 -2.16 -12.42 7.46
CA SER A 40 -0.95 -11.64 7.14
C SER A 40 0.17 -11.90 8.16
N VAL A 41 0.77 -13.08 8.05
CA VAL A 41 1.62 -13.65 9.10
C VAL A 41 3.00 -13.02 9.15
N ALA A 42 3.36 -12.49 10.32
CA ALA A 42 4.73 -12.10 10.65
C ALA A 42 5.67 -13.32 10.61
N ASP A 43 6.97 -13.08 10.45
CA ASP A 43 7.96 -14.16 10.43
C ASP A 43 7.83 -15.00 11.73
N PRO A 44 7.58 -16.32 11.60
CA PRO A 44 7.43 -17.21 12.74
C PRO A 44 8.71 -17.44 13.56
N ALA A 45 9.87 -16.98 13.09
CA ALA A 45 11.15 -16.95 13.81
C ALA A 45 11.42 -15.61 14.53
N GLY A 46 10.49 -14.66 14.45
CA GLY A 46 10.69 -13.27 14.89
C GLY A 46 11.13 -12.39 13.73
N ARG A 47 10.87 -11.08 13.83
CA ARG A 47 11.12 -10.14 12.74
C ARG A 47 12.63 -10.06 12.45
N ASP A 48 13.05 -10.34 11.21
CA ASP A 48 14.44 -10.23 10.79
C ASP A 48 14.94 -8.79 11.01
N PRO A 49 16.11 -8.58 11.65
CA PRO A 49 16.61 -7.25 12.01
C PRO A 49 16.85 -6.33 10.80
N PHE A 50 16.95 -6.91 9.60
CA PHE A 50 17.24 -6.22 8.35
C PHE A 50 16.11 -6.36 7.32
N SER A 51 14.95 -6.93 7.69
CA SER A 51 13.80 -7.21 6.81
C SER A 51 14.17 -7.94 5.52
N ARG A 52 15.09 -8.92 5.61
CA ARG A 52 15.60 -9.63 4.41
C ARG A 52 14.52 -10.40 3.66
N ASP A 53 13.63 -11.05 4.38
CA ASP A 53 12.49 -11.79 3.83
C ASP A 53 11.57 -10.84 3.04
N ASP A 54 11.21 -9.70 3.61
CA ASP A 54 10.43 -8.66 2.94
C ASP A 54 11.16 -8.18 1.68
N LEU A 55 12.42 -7.77 1.79
CA LEU A 55 13.23 -7.26 0.66
C LEU A 55 13.32 -8.26 -0.51
N GLN A 56 13.43 -9.55 -0.20
CA GLN A 56 13.45 -10.61 -1.20
C GLN A 56 12.08 -10.85 -1.85
N GLN A 57 10.99 -10.62 -1.13
CA GLN A 57 9.62 -10.91 -1.59
C GLN A 57 8.89 -9.69 -2.18
N ILE A 58 9.32 -8.45 -1.90
CA ILE A 58 8.76 -7.22 -2.48
C ILE A 58 8.60 -7.33 -4.01
N PRO A 59 9.57 -7.80 -4.81
CA PRO A 59 9.42 -7.96 -6.25
C PRO A 59 8.20 -8.81 -6.66
N LYS A 60 7.91 -9.88 -5.89
CA LYS A 60 6.78 -10.77 -6.15
C LYS A 60 5.44 -10.10 -5.82
N GLY A 61 5.34 -9.39 -4.70
CA GLY A 61 4.13 -8.63 -4.35
C GLY A 61 3.84 -7.51 -5.34
N LEU A 62 4.86 -6.78 -5.79
CA LEU A 62 4.74 -5.76 -6.85
C LEU A 62 4.34 -6.37 -8.20
N ALA A 63 4.86 -7.55 -8.56
CA ALA A 63 4.41 -8.28 -9.74
C ALA A 63 2.92 -8.68 -9.62
N SER A 64 2.48 -9.11 -8.44
CA SER A 64 1.08 -9.43 -8.17
C SER A 64 0.17 -8.23 -8.37
N LEU A 65 0.58 -7.03 -7.93
CA LEU A 65 -0.16 -5.77 -8.17
C LEU A 65 -0.45 -5.55 -9.66
N CYS A 66 0.56 -5.74 -10.52
CA CYS A 66 0.46 -5.49 -11.96
C CYS A 66 0.02 -6.68 -12.82
N SER A 67 -0.30 -7.82 -12.20
CA SER A 67 -0.73 -9.03 -12.92
C SER A 67 -2.03 -8.80 -13.72
N GLY A 68 -2.26 -9.64 -14.73
CA GLY A 68 -3.37 -9.43 -15.67
C GLY A 68 -3.20 -8.22 -16.59
N GLY A 69 -2.03 -7.55 -16.56
CA GLY A 69 -1.74 -6.38 -17.38
C GLY A 69 -2.34 -5.08 -16.84
N LEU A 70 -2.75 -5.03 -15.56
CA LEU A 70 -3.34 -3.86 -14.92
C LEU A 70 -2.47 -2.59 -15.05
N CYS A 71 -1.15 -2.76 -15.07
CA CYS A 71 -0.22 -1.63 -15.18
C CYS A 71 0.19 -1.28 -16.61
N LYS A 72 -0.26 -1.99 -17.65
CA LYS A 72 0.21 -1.79 -19.05
C LYS A 72 0.02 -0.36 -19.56
N ALA A 73 -1.01 0.35 -19.09
CA ALA A 73 -1.25 1.75 -19.44
C ALA A 73 -0.24 2.72 -18.79
N ALA A 74 0.42 2.29 -17.71
CA ALA A 74 1.50 3.00 -17.05
C ALA A 74 2.85 2.52 -17.58
N THR A 75 3.19 1.25 -17.37
CA THR A 75 4.52 0.66 -17.62
C THR A 75 4.41 -0.84 -17.87
N SER A 76 5.36 -1.41 -18.61
CA SER A 76 5.50 -2.85 -18.81
C SER A 76 6.51 -3.50 -17.86
N ASN A 77 7.27 -2.72 -17.09
CA ASN A 77 8.35 -3.21 -16.23
C ASN A 77 8.28 -2.59 -14.82
N PHE A 78 7.10 -2.63 -14.19
CA PHE A 78 6.89 -1.95 -12.91
C PHE A 78 7.90 -2.37 -11.83
N VAL A 79 8.14 -3.68 -11.66
CA VAL A 79 9.07 -4.21 -10.64
C VAL A 79 10.48 -3.70 -10.87
N GLY A 80 11.01 -3.84 -12.09
CA GLY A 80 12.37 -3.37 -12.41
C GLY A 80 12.50 -1.85 -12.28
N GLU A 81 11.44 -1.11 -12.58
CA GLU A 81 11.41 0.35 -12.41
C GLU A 81 11.42 0.77 -10.93
N VAL A 82 10.68 0.09 -10.05
CA VAL A 82 10.72 0.35 -8.60
C VAL A 82 12.11 0.09 -8.04
N VAL A 83 12.70 -1.07 -8.33
CA VAL A 83 14.06 -1.43 -7.88
C VAL A 83 15.08 -0.39 -8.34
N LYS A 84 15.05 -0.04 -9.64
CA LYS A 84 15.96 0.94 -10.23
C LYS A 84 15.82 2.32 -9.58
N LEU A 85 14.58 2.76 -9.35
CA LEU A 85 14.30 4.05 -8.75
C LEU A 85 14.73 4.08 -7.28
N ALA A 86 14.42 3.05 -6.49
CA ALA A 86 14.80 2.96 -5.08
C ALA A 86 16.32 3.02 -4.90
N ASN A 87 17.07 2.19 -5.64
CA ASN A 87 18.54 2.22 -5.59
C ASN A 87 19.12 3.56 -6.05
N ARG A 88 18.53 4.19 -7.08
CA ARG A 88 18.95 5.52 -7.53
C ARG A 88 18.70 6.59 -6.46
N MET A 89 17.54 6.55 -5.80
CA MET A 89 17.16 7.52 -4.77
C MET A 89 17.93 7.34 -3.47
N ALA A 90 18.40 6.12 -3.17
CA ALA A 90 19.30 5.87 -2.05
C ALA A 90 20.66 6.57 -2.26
N ALA A 91 21.22 6.51 -3.47
CA ALA A 91 22.44 7.23 -3.82
C ALA A 91 22.22 8.74 -4.00
N HIS A 92 21.09 9.11 -4.60
CA HIS A 92 20.78 10.50 -4.97
C HIS A 92 19.33 10.84 -4.61
N PRO A 93 19.08 11.32 -3.37
CA PRO A 93 17.77 11.74 -2.95
C PRO A 93 17.17 12.81 -3.88
N VAL A 94 15.88 12.69 -4.15
CA VAL A 94 15.17 13.54 -5.10
C VAL A 94 14.51 14.68 -4.35
N THR A 95 14.57 15.89 -4.90
CA THR A 95 13.92 17.08 -4.34
C THR A 95 13.11 17.79 -5.41
N GLY A 96 11.96 18.35 -5.05
CA GLY A 96 11.12 19.08 -5.99
C GLY A 96 9.90 19.73 -5.33
N LYS A 97 9.19 20.54 -6.11
CA LYS A 97 7.99 21.26 -5.64
C LYS A 97 6.72 20.46 -5.90
N VAL A 98 5.89 20.28 -4.88
CA VAL A 98 4.54 19.70 -4.95
C VAL A 98 3.50 20.75 -4.55
N ALA A 99 2.28 20.64 -5.11
CA ALA A 99 1.20 21.56 -4.76
C ALA A 99 0.67 21.32 -3.34
N LYS A 100 0.06 22.34 -2.74
CA LYS A 100 -0.60 22.26 -1.43
C LYS A 100 -2.13 22.42 -1.57
N PRO A 101 -2.96 21.77 -0.72
CA PRO A 101 -4.41 21.93 -0.76
C PRO A 101 -4.88 23.38 -0.57
N GLY A 102 -4.16 24.16 0.23
CA GLY A 102 -4.39 25.60 0.46
C GLY A 102 -3.85 26.53 -0.65
N GLY A 103 -3.27 25.98 -1.73
CA GLY A 103 -2.63 26.75 -2.79
C GLY A 103 -1.11 26.91 -2.61
N GLY A 104 -0.44 27.32 -3.70
CA GLY A 104 1.02 27.39 -3.76
C GLY A 104 1.68 26.01 -3.80
N THR A 105 2.98 25.97 -3.48
CA THR A 105 3.78 24.74 -3.47
C THR A 105 4.59 24.60 -2.18
N ARG A 106 5.05 23.38 -1.90
CA ARG A 106 6.08 23.07 -0.90
C ARG A 106 7.20 22.26 -1.54
N THR A 107 8.41 22.44 -1.04
CA THR A 107 9.56 21.60 -1.42
C THR A 107 9.49 20.30 -0.64
N VAL A 108 9.54 19.18 -1.34
CA VAL A 108 9.60 17.83 -0.76
C VAL A 108 10.91 17.20 -1.17
N ARG A 109 11.59 16.60 -0.20
CA ARG A 109 12.75 15.72 -0.39
C ARG A 109 12.34 14.29 -0.06
N ALA A 110 12.75 13.36 -0.91
CA ALA A 110 12.52 11.93 -0.75
C ALA A 110 13.82 11.15 -1.03
N THR A 111 14.17 10.26 -0.11
CA THR A 111 15.30 9.33 -0.17
C THR A 111 14.84 7.97 -0.69
N GLY A 112 15.79 7.07 -0.96
CA GLY A 112 15.49 5.66 -1.24
C GLY A 112 14.70 4.99 -0.11
N PHE A 113 15.01 5.33 1.14
CA PHE A 113 14.25 4.88 2.32
C PHE A 113 12.81 5.38 2.27
N ASP A 114 12.58 6.70 2.17
CA ASP A 114 11.22 7.27 2.13
C ASP A 114 10.35 6.65 1.02
N PHE A 115 10.96 6.32 -0.12
CA PHE A 115 10.27 5.70 -1.23
C PHE A 115 9.99 4.22 -0.97
N LEU A 116 10.98 3.45 -0.49
CA LEU A 116 10.83 2.00 -0.30
C LEU A 116 10.00 1.67 0.93
N SER A 117 10.33 2.23 2.11
CA SER A 117 9.63 1.92 3.36
C SER A 117 8.27 2.59 3.49
N GLY A 118 8.06 3.73 2.84
CA GLY A 118 6.77 4.41 2.75
C GLY A 118 6.00 4.00 1.50
N ALA A 119 6.06 4.83 0.47
CA ALA A 119 5.22 4.73 -0.73
C ALA A 119 5.16 3.34 -1.41
N VAL A 120 6.23 2.53 -1.37
CA VAL A 120 6.22 1.17 -1.92
C VAL A 120 5.57 0.19 -0.94
N LEU A 121 6.09 0.03 0.29
CA LEU A 121 5.52 -0.91 1.27
C LEU A 121 4.05 -0.58 1.60
N ASP A 122 3.74 0.68 1.89
CA ASP A 122 2.39 1.11 2.27
C ASP A 122 1.38 1.09 1.10
N SER A 123 1.83 0.80 -0.12
CA SER A 123 0.93 0.50 -1.22
C SER A 123 0.10 -0.76 -0.98
N ASP A 124 0.53 -1.70 -0.14
CA ASP A 124 -0.27 -2.88 0.20
C ASP A 124 -1.51 -2.55 1.07
N LEU A 125 -1.44 -1.48 1.87
CA LEU A 125 -2.52 -0.97 2.72
C LEU A 125 -3.33 0.15 2.08
N ASN A 126 -2.71 0.98 1.24
CA ASN A 126 -3.34 2.18 0.70
C ASN A 126 -3.68 2.00 -0.80
N ALA A 127 -4.97 2.00 -1.11
CA ALA A 127 -5.45 1.79 -2.48
C ALA A 127 -5.08 2.97 -3.41
N GLY A 128 -4.93 4.17 -2.87
CA GLY A 128 -4.47 5.35 -3.61
C GLY A 128 -2.99 5.24 -4.01
N LEU A 129 -2.13 4.83 -3.07
CA LEU A 129 -0.72 4.52 -3.38
C LEU A 129 -0.65 3.42 -4.44
N ALA A 130 -1.35 2.30 -4.25
CA ALA A 130 -1.36 1.19 -5.20
C ALA A 130 -1.79 1.60 -6.62
N ALA A 131 -2.74 2.53 -6.72
CA ALA A 131 -3.26 3.01 -8.00
C ALA A 131 -2.29 3.98 -8.71
N GLU A 132 -1.63 4.88 -7.97
CA GLU A 132 -0.75 5.90 -8.58
C GLU A 132 0.70 5.45 -8.76
N LEU A 133 1.19 4.53 -7.93
CA LEU A 133 2.60 4.14 -7.85
C LEU A 133 3.20 3.71 -9.20
N PRO A 134 2.55 2.85 -10.03
CA PRO A 134 3.12 2.47 -11.33
C PRO A 134 3.35 3.65 -12.28
N ALA A 135 2.41 4.61 -12.35
CA ALA A 135 2.55 5.78 -13.21
C ALA A 135 3.59 6.77 -12.66
N ALA A 136 3.65 6.95 -11.33
CA ALA A 136 4.56 7.88 -10.68
C ALA A 136 6.03 7.43 -10.78
N VAL A 137 6.30 6.15 -10.53
CA VAL A 137 7.64 5.56 -10.68
C VAL A 137 8.13 5.69 -12.11
N HIS A 138 7.28 5.32 -13.06
CA HIS A 138 7.57 5.40 -14.49
C HIS A 138 7.83 6.83 -14.97
N ALA A 139 7.09 7.83 -14.43
CA ALA A 139 7.33 9.24 -14.70
C ALA A 139 8.66 9.72 -14.10
N ALA A 140 8.97 9.32 -12.86
CA ALA A 140 10.20 9.73 -12.16
C ALA A 140 11.47 9.23 -12.86
N LEU A 141 11.48 8.00 -13.38
CA LEU A 141 12.61 7.47 -14.15
C LEU A 141 12.88 8.23 -15.46
N ARG A 142 11.92 9.03 -15.93
CA ARG A 142 12.04 9.95 -17.06
C ARG A 142 12.22 11.41 -16.65
N GLY A 143 12.65 11.65 -15.41
CA GLY A 143 12.93 12.99 -14.88
C GLY A 143 11.68 13.76 -14.42
N GLN A 144 10.49 13.17 -14.48
CA GLN A 144 9.25 13.81 -14.03
C GLN A 144 8.92 13.40 -12.58
N VAL A 145 9.68 13.93 -11.63
CA VAL A 145 9.65 13.48 -10.23
C VAL A 145 8.44 13.97 -9.43
N ARG A 146 7.65 14.91 -9.96
CA ARG A 146 6.60 15.58 -9.18
C ARG A 146 5.52 14.61 -8.67
N ALA A 147 5.10 13.65 -9.49
CA ALA A 147 4.08 12.68 -9.11
C ALA A 147 4.59 11.79 -7.96
N LEU A 148 5.82 11.30 -8.07
CA LEU A 148 6.48 10.53 -7.02
C LEU A 148 6.59 11.32 -5.70
N LEU A 149 7.08 12.56 -5.76
CA LEU A 149 7.23 13.40 -4.56
C LEU A 149 5.87 13.74 -3.92
N ARG A 150 4.82 13.86 -4.73
CA ARG A 150 3.45 14.01 -4.22
C ARG A 150 3.01 12.75 -3.47
N LEU A 151 3.27 11.56 -4.01
CA LEU A 151 2.93 10.30 -3.33
C LEU A 151 3.67 10.13 -2.02
N VAL A 152 4.98 10.37 -1.98
CA VAL A 152 5.77 10.32 -0.72
C VAL A 152 5.24 11.33 0.31
N GLN A 153 4.81 12.52 -0.14
CA GLN A 153 4.22 13.49 0.77
C GLN A 153 2.84 13.07 1.29
N LEU A 154 2.01 12.48 0.43
CA LEU A 154 0.68 11.97 0.82
C LEU A 154 0.80 10.80 1.78
N ASP A 155 1.70 9.87 1.50
CA ASP A 155 2.05 8.74 2.36
C ASP A 155 2.39 9.21 3.78
N ARG A 156 3.34 10.14 3.92
CA ARG A 156 3.69 10.76 5.22
C ARG A 156 2.52 11.42 5.93
N GLU A 157 1.54 11.95 5.20
CA GLU A 157 0.34 12.57 5.79
C GLU A 157 -0.67 11.52 6.23
N THR A 158 -0.89 10.46 5.44
CA THR A 158 -1.85 9.39 5.72
C THR A 158 -1.36 8.33 6.70
N ALA A 159 -0.03 8.22 6.88
CA ALA A 159 0.59 7.33 7.85
C ALA A 159 0.50 7.86 9.29
N LEU A 160 0.19 9.15 9.48
CA LEU A 160 -0.10 9.70 10.80
C LEU A 160 -1.37 9.04 11.34
N THR A 161 -1.31 8.59 12.58
CA THR A 161 -2.42 7.92 13.27
C THR A 161 -2.58 8.51 14.66
N PRO A 162 -3.81 8.79 15.13
CA PRO A 162 -4.05 9.12 16.52
C PRO A 162 -3.56 7.99 17.43
N ALA A 163 -3.07 8.32 18.62
CA ALA A 163 -2.48 7.33 19.52
C ALA A 163 -3.51 6.32 20.03
N GLU A 164 -4.79 6.70 20.07
CA GLU A 164 -5.93 5.84 20.40
C GLU A 164 -6.17 4.74 19.37
N ASP A 165 -5.84 4.97 18.10
CA ASP A 165 -6.00 3.99 17.02
C ASP A 165 -4.72 3.17 16.83
N LEU A 166 -3.55 3.83 16.81
CA LEU A 166 -2.23 3.20 16.73
C LEU A 166 -1.20 4.06 17.48
N SER A 167 -0.85 3.62 18.68
CA SER A 167 0.22 4.25 19.46
C SER A 167 1.59 3.92 18.87
N MET A 168 2.20 4.88 18.18
CA MET A 168 3.57 4.75 17.68
C MET A 168 4.58 4.55 18.82
N GLY A 169 4.30 5.06 20.03
CA GLY A 169 5.12 4.79 21.21
C GLY A 169 5.07 3.31 21.62
N LEU A 170 3.86 2.72 21.68
CA LEU A 170 3.68 1.30 21.96
C LEU A 170 4.28 0.43 20.85
N PHE A 171 4.07 0.79 19.59
CA PHE A 171 4.68 0.12 18.44
C PHE A 171 6.21 0.10 18.56
N THR A 172 6.81 1.26 18.86
CA THR A 172 8.27 1.38 19.02
C THR A 172 8.76 0.51 20.18
N ALA A 173 8.11 0.59 21.35
CA ALA A 173 8.49 -0.21 22.50
C ALA A 173 8.38 -1.71 22.22
N THR A 174 7.32 -2.14 21.55
CA THR A 174 7.11 -3.55 21.21
C THR A 174 8.18 -4.05 20.25
N VAL A 175 8.40 -3.35 19.13
CA VAL A 175 9.37 -3.76 18.10
C VAL A 175 10.79 -3.78 18.66
N CYS A 176 11.15 -2.81 19.50
CA CYS A 176 12.49 -2.71 20.07
C CYS A 176 12.72 -3.58 21.31
N ASP A 177 11.66 -4.08 21.96
CA ASP A 177 11.77 -5.05 23.05
C ASP A 177 11.78 -6.50 22.53
N ASP A 178 11.12 -6.77 21.40
CA ASP A 178 10.95 -8.15 20.90
C ASP A 178 12.18 -8.70 20.18
N GLY A 179 12.98 -7.84 19.54
CA GLY A 179 14.14 -8.27 18.74
C GLY A 179 13.80 -9.38 17.73
N PRO A 180 14.77 -10.21 17.31
CA PRO A 180 16.20 -10.17 17.67
C PRO A 180 16.95 -9.01 16.99
N PHE A 181 18.07 -8.59 17.58
CA PHE A 181 18.99 -7.60 17.01
C PHE A 181 20.44 -8.10 17.00
N PRO A 182 21.34 -7.47 16.22
CA PRO A 182 22.79 -7.72 16.26
C PRO A 182 23.48 -7.36 17.58
N TRP A 183 22.74 -7.10 18.65
CA TRP A 183 23.21 -6.74 19.98
C TRP A 183 22.23 -7.26 21.03
N ASP A 184 22.71 -7.40 22.26
CA ASP A 184 21.86 -7.74 23.38
C ASP A 184 21.08 -6.53 23.91
N PRO A 185 19.88 -6.71 24.51
CA PRO A 185 19.03 -5.61 24.97
C PRO A 185 19.71 -4.61 25.91
N ASP A 186 20.70 -5.05 26.69
CA ASP A 186 21.48 -4.25 27.66
C ASP A 186 22.75 -3.62 27.06
N THR A 187 23.06 -3.91 25.78
CA THR A 187 24.24 -3.37 25.10
C THR A 187 24.21 -1.84 25.10
N PRO A 188 25.30 -1.14 25.52
CA PRO A 188 25.37 0.31 25.52
C PRO A 188 25.12 0.92 24.14
N LEU A 189 24.35 2.02 24.08
CA LEU A 189 23.96 2.67 22.82
C LEU A 189 25.15 3.01 21.91
N ALA A 190 26.28 3.41 22.50
CA ALA A 190 27.49 3.76 21.76
C ALA A 190 28.12 2.59 20.98
N GLN A 191 27.86 1.34 21.37
CA GLN A 191 28.43 0.15 20.73
C GLN A 191 27.57 -0.36 19.57
N ARG A 192 26.25 -0.12 19.62
CA ARG A 192 25.29 -0.68 18.67
C ARG A 192 25.53 -0.30 17.21
N PRO A 193 25.94 0.94 16.85
CA PRO A 193 26.24 1.27 15.46
C PRO A 193 27.35 0.40 14.85
N GLY A 194 28.39 0.08 15.63
CA GLY A 194 29.48 -0.79 15.20
C GLY A 194 29.02 -2.24 14.99
N LEU A 195 28.21 -2.76 15.91
CA LEU A 195 27.63 -4.11 15.82
C LEU A 195 26.67 -4.22 14.63
N LEU A 196 25.81 -3.22 14.42
CA LEU A 196 24.92 -3.13 13.26
C LEU A 196 25.73 -3.16 11.95
N ALA A 197 26.78 -2.36 11.86
CA ALA A 197 27.62 -2.28 10.67
C ALA A 197 28.36 -3.59 10.39
N ALA A 198 28.90 -4.24 11.43
CA ALA A 198 29.55 -5.55 11.33
C ALA A 198 28.57 -6.63 10.86
N ALA A 199 27.40 -6.75 11.49
CA ALA A 199 26.38 -7.72 11.12
C ALA A 199 25.84 -7.49 9.71
N ARG A 200 25.64 -6.23 9.31
CA ARG A 200 25.23 -5.86 7.95
C ARG A 200 26.30 -6.25 6.91
N SER A 201 27.57 -6.04 7.22
CA SER A 201 28.68 -6.38 6.31
C SER A 201 28.90 -7.89 6.18
N ALA A 202 28.49 -8.66 7.19
CA ALA A 202 28.54 -10.12 7.18
C ALA A 202 27.36 -10.78 6.45
N LEU A 203 26.38 -10.01 5.96
CA LEU A 203 25.23 -10.56 5.26
C LEU A 203 25.65 -11.29 3.97
N PRO A 204 25.15 -12.51 3.71
CA PRO A 204 25.39 -13.19 2.44
C PRO A 204 24.96 -12.35 1.23
N ALA A 205 25.68 -12.48 0.12
CA ALA A 205 25.29 -11.83 -1.13
C ALA A 205 23.85 -12.21 -1.53
N GLY A 206 23.05 -11.22 -1.95
CA GLY A 206 21.63 -11.44 -2.27
C GLY A 206 20.66 -11.40 -1.08
N SER A 207 21.15 -11.17 0.14
CA SER A 207 20.29 -11.02 1.34
C SER A 207 19.22 -9.93 1.21
N THR A 208 19.47 -8.89 0.42
CA THR A 208 18.54 -7.76 0.18
C THR A 208 17.77 -7.89 -1.14
N GLY A 209 17.76 -9.08 -1.75
CA GLY A 209 17.16 -9.29 -3.06
C GLY A 209 17.79 -8.37 -4.11
N PRO A 210 16.99 -7.67 -4.94
CA PRO A 210 17.51 -6.77 -5.97
C PRO A 210 17.87 -5.37 -5.46
N PHE A 211 17.72 -5.10 -4.16
CA PHE A 211 18.04 -3.81 -3.56
C PHE A 211 19.48 -3.79 -3.03
N GLY A 212 20.09 -2.61 -3.00
CA GLY A 212 21.41 -2.42 -2.39
C GLY A 212 21.39 -2.61 -0.87
N LEU A 213 22.57 -2.73 -0.26
CA LEU A 213 22.72 -2.97 1.18
C LEU A 213 22.09 -1.87 2.07
N TRP A 214 21.94 -0.66 1.52
CA TRP A 214 21.19 0.45 2.14
C TRP A 214 19.76 0.06 2.51
N ALA A 215 19.14 -0.87 1.78
CA ALA A 215 17.74 -1.24 1.99
C ALA A 215 17.54 -1.98 3.32
N THR A 216 18.60 -2.51 3.93
CA THR A 216 18.55 -3.04 5.30
C THR A 216 18.16 -1.97 6.34
N ASP A 217 18.21 -0.68 5.98
CA ASP A 217 17.74 0.41 6.83
C ASP A 217 16.23 0.36 7.09
N ILE A 218 15.42 -0.33 6.27
CA ILE A 218 14.00 -0.54 6.55
C ILE A 218 13.75 -1.51 7.70
N GLY A 219 14.75 -2.31 8.05
CA GLY A 219 14.65 -3.29 9.12
C GLY A 219 14.62 -2.65 10.51
N PRO A 220 14.04 -3.35 11.51
CA PRO A 220 13.83 -2.80 12.84
C PRO A 220 15.14 -2.51 13.59
N ALA A 221 16.28 -3.11 13.21
CA ALA A 221 17.54 -2.84 13.89
C ALA A 221 17.95 -1.36 13.77
N VAL A 222 17.83 -0.76 12.59
CA VAL A 222 18.14 0.67 12.41
C VAL A 222 17.17 1.54 13.22
N PHE A 223 15.89 1.18 13.20
CA PHE A 223 14.85 1.87 13.96
C PHE A 223 15.08 1.82 15.48
N CYS A 224 15.62 0.71 16.00
CA CYS A 224 15.84 0.48 17.43
C CYS A 224 17.25 0.81 17.93
N LEU A 225 18.09 1.44 17.10
CA LEU A 225 19.50 1.69 17.41
C LEU A 225 19.68 2.52 18.69
N THR A 226 18.78 3.46 18.94
CA THR A 226 18.79 4.37 20.10
C THR A 226 17.83 3.96 21.21
N TRP A 227 17.17 2.79 21.10
CA TRP A 227 16.24 2.31 22.12
C TRP A 227 16.96 2.08 23.45
N PRO A 228 16.51 2.64 24.59
CA PRO A 228 17.25 2.56 25.85
C PRO A 228 17.58 1.11 26.24
N PRO A 229 18.76 0.83 26.82
CA PRO A 229 19.09 -0.50 27.31
C PRO A 229 17.99 -1.08 28.22
N GLN A 230 17.57 -2.31 27.97
CA GLN A 230 16.52 -2.99 28.71
C GLN A 230 17.05 -4.28 29.35
N ALA A 231 16.37 -4.75 30.40
CA ALA A 231 16.59 -6.09 30.91
C ALA A 231 16.17 -7.14 29.86
N ARG A 232 16.94 -8.22 29.75
CA ARG A 232 16.61 -9.33 28.84
C ARG A 232 15.28 -9.97 29.26
N ARG A 233 14.35 -10.07 28.32
CA ARG A 233 13.07 -10.76 28.53
C ARG A 233 13.17 -12.21 28.09
N PRO A 234 12.39 -13.12 28.70
CA PRO A 234 12.21 -14.46 28.14
C PRO A 234 11.72 -14.33 26.70
N GLY A 235 12.34 -15.09 25.79
CA GLY A 235 11.90 -15.13 24.40
C GLY A 235 10.50 -15.71 24.25
N ILE A 236 10.05 -15.81 22.99
CA ILE A 236 8.83 -16.53 22.64
C ILE A 236 8.91 -17.96 23.23
N GLY A 237 7.86 -18.42 23.91
CA GLY A 237 7.87 -19.67 24.66
C GLY A 237 8.44 -20.87 23.91
N SER A 238 9.03 -21.83 24.63
CA SER A 238 9.76 -22.98 24.06
C SER A 238 8.96 -24.29 24.00
N GLY A 239 7.66 -24.26 24.33
CA GLY A 239 6.81 -25.45 24.31
C GLY A 239 6.52 -25.96 22.90
N PRO A 240 5.97 -27.18 22.76
CA PRO A 240 5.55 -27.67 21.46
C PRO A 240 4.36 -26.87 20.93
N LEU A 241 4.27 -26.72 19.61
CA LEU A 241 3.04 -26.19 19.01
C LEU A 241 1.88 -27.17 19.25
N PRO A 242 0.69 -26.68 19.63
CA PRO A 242 -0.45 -27.54 19.89
C PRO A 242 -0.97 -28.18 18.60
N ASN A 243 -1.45 -29.43 18.70
CA ASN A 243 -2.14 -30.11 17.61
C ASN A 243 -3.62 -29.68 17.57
N VAL A 244 -3.87 -28.47 17.09
CA VAL A 244 -5.20 -27.84 16.98
C VAL A 244 -5.44 -27.33 15.56
N PRO A 245 -6.70 -27.12 15.14
CA PRO A 245 -6.99 -26.49 13.86
C PRO A 245 -6.32 -25.12 13.72
N VAL A 246 -5.65 -24.89 12.59
CA VAL A 246 -5.03 -23.59 12.27
C VAL A 246 -5.42 -23.18 10.85
N LEU A 247 -6.02 -22.00 10.72
CA LEU A 247 -6.28 -21.36 9.43
C LEU A 247 -5.36 -20.16 9.24
N VAL A 248 -4.72 -20.10 8.08
CA VAL A 248 -3.77 -19.05 7.72
C VAL A 248 -4.22 -18.36 6.44
N PHE A 249 -4.29 -17.05 6.44
CA PHE A 249 -4.55 -16.22 5.25
C PHE A 249 -3.30 -15.47 4.80
N ALA A 250 -3.09 -15.40 3.49
CA ALA A 250 -2.02 -14.62 2.90
C ALA A 250 -2.47 -13.87 1.63
N GLY A 251 -2.29 -12.56 1.62
CA GLY A 251 -2.45 -11.73 0.45
C GLY A 251 -1.24 -11.87 -0.47
N GLU A 252 -1.42 -12.15 -1.76
CA GLU A 252 -0.29 -12.26 -2.69
C GLU A 252 0.37 -10.90 -3.01
N ARG A 253 -0.24 -9.77 -2.60
CA ARG A 253 0.30 -8.40 -2.73
C ARG A 253 0.84 -7.85 -1.41
N ASP A 254 0.78 -8.62 -0.32
CA ASP A 254 1.32 -8.21 0.97
C ASP A 254 2.86 -8.05 0.88
N LEU A 255 3.37 -6.87 1.24
CA LEU A 255 4.77 -6.50 1.09
C LEU A 255 5.55 -6.54 2.41
N ARG A 256 4.86 -6.76 3.53
CA ARG A 256 5.40 -6.68 4.91
C ARG A 256 5.30 -7.97 5.70
N THR A 257 4.42 -8.87 5.24
CA THR A 257 4.21 -10.21 5.77
C THR A 257 3.99 -11.16 4.60
N PRO A 258 5.04 -11.44 3.80
CA PRO A 258 4.90 -12.12 2.53
C PRO A 258 4.29 -13.52 2.70
N ALA A 259 3.62 -14.01 1.67
CA ALA A 259 2.94 -15.31 1.69
C ALA A 259 3.88 -16.50 2.00
N SER A 260 5.20 -16.34 1.86
CA SER A 260 6.20 -17.31 2.32
C SER A 260 6.14 -17.52 3.84
N ASN A 261 5.92 -16.47 4.62
CA ASN A 261 5.85 -16.54 6.09
C ASN A 261 4.59 -17.30 6.51
N ALA A 262 3.47 -17.02 5.83
CA ALA A 262 2.22 -17.75 5.99
C ALA A 262 2.35 -19.25 5.65
N ALA A 263 3.05 -19.58 4.56
CA ALA A 263 3.34 -20.98 4.20
C ALA A 263 4.23 -21.67 5.24
N ALA A 264 5.28 -20.98 5.71
CA ALA A 264 6.20 -21.51 6.72
C ALA A 264 5.48 -21.78 8.04
N ILE A 265 4.64 -20.86 8.52
CA ILE A 265 3.90 -21.08 9.78
C ILE A 265 2.85 -22.18 9.63
N ALA A 266 2.11 -22.22 8.52
CA ALA A 266 1.08 -23.23 8.29
C ALA A 266 1.68 -24.64 8.33
N ALA A 267 2.88 -24.82 7.75
CA ALA A 267 3.60 -26.10 7.73
C ALA A 267 4.08 -26.57 9.11
N ARG A 268 4.18 -25.67 10.11
CA ARG A 268 4.57 -26.02 11.48
C ARG A 268 3.43 -26.65 12.29
N PHE A 269 2.17 -26.53 11.84
CA PHE A 269 1.01 -27.11 12.49
C PHE A 269 0.49 -28.33 11.72
N PRO A 270 0.30 -29.49 12.37
CA PRO A 270 -0.23 -30.69 11.70
C PRO A 270 -1.59 -30.47 11.02
N GLN A 271 -2.41 -29.58 11.58
CA GLN A 271 -3.74 -29.21 11.05
C GLN A 271 -3.74 -27.84 10.37
N GLY A 272 -2.56 -27.33 9.97
CA GLY A 272 -2.41 -26.04 9.30
C GLY A 272 -3.03 -26.02 7.90
N ARG A 273 -3.83 -25.00 7.62
CA ARG A 273 -4.43 -24.75 6.30
C ARG A 273 -4.10 -23.34 5.86
N LEU A 274 -3.43 -23.21 4.71
CA LEU A 274 -3.16 -21.92 4.07
C LEU A 274 -4.20 -21.62 3.00
N VAL A 275 -4.75 -20.41 3.02
CA VAL A 275 -5.59 -19.83 1.98
C VAL A 275 -4.87 -18.61 1.40
N THR A 276 -4.50 -18.69 0.13
CA THR A 276 -3.90 -17.56 -0.59
C THR A 276 -4.96 -16.73 -1.31
N VAL A 277 -4.85 -15.40 -1.24
CA VAL A 277 -5.83 -14.47 -1.83
C VAL A 277 -5.12 -13.52 -2.80
N PRO A 278 -5.20 -13.79 -4.11
CA PRO A 278 -4.54 -12.97 -5.13
C PRO A 278 -5.12 -11.56 -5.19
N GLY A 279 -4.28 -10.56 -5.42
CA GLY A 279 -4.69 -9.15 -5.53
C GLY A 279 -4.90 -8.43 -4.19
N VAL A 280 -4.97 -9.17 -3.09
CA VAL A 280 -5.13 -8.64 -1.74
C VAL A 280 -3.78 -8.33 -1.12
N GLY A 281 -3.70 -7.18 -0.43
CA GLY A 281 -2.53 -6.72 0.30
C GLY A 281 -2.53 -7.25 1.74
N HIS A 282 -2.10 -6.40 2.67
CA HIS A 282 -2.03 -6.75 4.09
C HIS A 282 -3.42 -6.77 4.76
N SER A 283 -3.61 -7.66 5.75
CA SER A 283 -4.87 -7.89 6.48
C SER A 283 -5.99 -8.40 5.58
N VAL A 284 -5.89 -9.65 5.13
CA VAL A 284 -6.72 -10.25 4.08
C VAL A 284 -8.21 -10.20 4.40
N LEU A 285 -8.60 -10.54 5.64
CA LEU A 285 -10.02 -10.63 6.02
C LEU A 285 -10.75 -9.29 5.91
N GLY A 286 -10.03 -8.17 6.10
CA GLY A 286 -10.56 -6.82 5.99
C GLY A 286 -10.42 -6.18 4.60
N THR A 287 -9.66 -6.80 3.69
CA THR A 287 -9.27 -6.17 2.41
C THR A 287 -9.64 -6.98 1.16
N ASP A 288 -10.08 -8.23 1.30
CA ASP A 288 -10.65 -9.02 0.22
C ASP A 288 -12.04 -8.48 -0.21
N LEU A 289 -12.15 -8.03 -1.46
CA LEU A 289 -13.37 -7.46 -2.02
C LEU A 289 -14.29 -8.52 -2.67
N THR A 290 -13.91 -9.80 -2.60
CA THR A 290 -14.69 -10.93 -3.16
C THR A 290 -15.50 -11.69 -2.10
N ASN A 291 -15.30 -11.39 -0.82
CA ASN A 291 -15.78 -12.15 0.33
C ASN A 291 -15.30 -13.63 0.37
N CYS A 292 -14.36 -14.03 -0.48
CA CYS A 292 -13.87 -15.40 -0.49
C CYS A 292 -13.16 -15.76 0.83
N ALA A 293 -12.33 -14.87 1.37
CA ALA A 293 -11.63 -15.10 2.63
C ALA A 293 -12.61 -15.25 3.81
N GLN A 294 -13.64 -14.42 3.87
CA GLN A 294 -14.69 -14.51 4.90
C GLN A 294 -15.50 -15.81 4.77
N ASN A 295 -15.85 -16.21 3.55
CA ASN A 295 -16.53 -17.48 3.30
C ASN A 295 -15.64 -18.68 3.65
N ALA A 296 -14.35 -18.63 3.33
CA ALA A 296 -13.37 -19.65 3.72
C ALA A 296 -13.27 -19.77 5.24
N LEU A 297 -13.26 -18.64 5.96
CA LEU A 297 -13.30 -18.62 7.42
C LEU A 297 -14.59 -19.28 7.95
N ALA A 298 -15.75 -18.96 7.40
CA ALA A 298 -17.03 -19.57 7.81
C ALA A 298 -17.06 -21.09 7.58
N VAL A 299 -16.54 -21.56 6.44
CA VAL A 299 -16.39 -23.00 6.15
C VAL A 299 -15.48 -23.68 7.17
N TRP A 300 -14.34 -23.05 7.49
CA TRP A 300 -13.42 -23.62 8.48
C TRP A 300 -14.00 -23.63 9.90
N LEU A 301 -14.69 -22.56 10.31
CA LEU A 301 -15.33 -22.48 11.63
C LEU A 301 -16.42 -23.55 11.82
N SER A 302 -17.07 -23.97 10.74
CA SER A 302 -18.07 -25.04 10.74
C SER A 302 -17.48 -26.45 10.61
N GLY A 303 -16.14 -26.59 10.64
CA GLY A 303 -15.43 -27.88 10.56
C GLY A 303 -15.18 -28.36 9.12
N GLY A 304 -15.53 -27.57 8.11
CA GLY A 304 -15.26 -27.84 6.71
C GLY A 304 -13.81 -27.54 6.32
N VAL A 305 -13.44 -27.96 5.10
CA VAL A 305 -12.13 -27.66 4.50
C VAL A 305 -12.26 -26.45 3.58
N PRO A 306 -11.66 -25.30 3.91
CA PRO A 306 -11.68 -24.13 3.03
C PRO A 306 -10.85 -24.37 1.76
N PRO A 307 -11.09 -23.60 0.68
CA PRO A 307 -10.23 -23.65 -0.50
C PRO A 307 -8.80 -23.22 -0.16
N SER A 308 -7.80 -23.80 -0.81
CA SER A 308 -6.40 -23.37 -0.65
C SER A 308 -6.08 -22.04 -1.33
N ARG A 309 -6.96 -21.58 -2.24
CA ARG A 309 -6.79 -20.34 -2.99
C ARG A 309 -8.13 -19.72 -3.36
N CYS A 310 -8.23 -18.42 -3.19
CA CYS A 310 -9.37 -17.62 -3.61
C CYS A 310 -9.25 -17.14 -5.07
N PRO A 311 -10.37 -16.74 -5.70
CA PRO A 311 -10.32 -15.90 -6.89
C PRO A 311 -9.53 -14.62 -6.63
N ARG A 312 -8.98 -14.03 -7.69
CA ARG A 312 -8.28 -12.75 -7.56
C ARG A 312 -9.25 -11.65 -7.16
N SER A 313 -8.96 -10.98 -6.04
CA SER A 313 -9.69 -9.80 -5.63
C SER A 313 -9.42 -8.64 -6.60
N PRO A 314 -10.47 -7.92 -7.05
CA PRO A 314 -10.27 -6.70 -7.82
C PRO A 314 -9.61 -5.62 -6.96
N MET A 315 -9.02 -4.61 -7.60
CA MET A 315 -8.54 -3.42 -6.90
C MET A 315 -9.70 -2.42 -6.74
N LEU A 316 -9.77 -1.76 -5.59
CA LEU A 316 -10.74 -0.69 -5.35
C LEU A 316 -10.64 0.39 -6.44
N VAL A 317 -9.43 0.84 -6.73
CA VAL A 317 -9.09 1.68 -7.88
C VAL A 317 -7.96 1.01 -8.65
N ASN A 318 -8.16 0.86 -9.96
CA ASN A 318 -7.13 0.28 -10.83
C ASN A 318 -5.91 1.23 -10.97
N PRO A 319 -4.71 0.68 -11.24
CA PRO A 319 -3.55 1.49 -11.58
C PRO A 319 -3.84 2.49 -12.71
N ILE A 320 -3.50 3.76 -12.48
CA ILE A 320 -3.71 4.81 -13.48
C ILE A 320 -2.67 4.71 -14.59
N GLY A 321 -3.01 5.19 -15.79
CA GLY A 321 -2.07 5.24 -16.90
C GLY A 321 -1.00 6.32 -16.74
N ALA A 322 0.05 6.27 -17.57
CA ALA A 322 1.22 7.15 -17.46
C ALA A 322 0.87 8.65 -17.42
N PHE A 323 1.58 9.41 -16.57
CA PHE A 323 1.49 10.86 -16.54
C PHE A 323 2.06 11.46 -17.84
N PRO A 324 1.37 12.43 -18.47
CA PRO A 324 1.86 13.06 -19.69
C PRO A 324 2.98 14.06 -19.37
N ALA A 325 4.04 14.07 -20.18
CA ALA A 325 5.13 15.04 -20.04
C ALA A 325 4.67 16.49 -20.17
N SER A 326 3.68 16.75 -21.04
CA SER A 326 3.03 18.04 -21.16
C SER A 326 1.65 17.90 -21.80
N PHE A 327 0.87 18.98 -21.80
CA PHE A 327 -0.39 19.02 -22.55
C PHE A 327 -0.22 18.70 -24.04
N ALA A 328 0.88 19.13 -24.66
CA ALA A 328 1.11 18.98 -26.09
C ALA A 328 1.33 17.52 -26.51
N THR A 329 1.78 16.65 -25.60
CA THR A 329 2.03 15.23 -25.90
C THR A 329 0.77 14.37 -25.81
N LEU A 330 -0.37 14.94 -25.40
CA LEU A 330 -1.63 14.22 -25.34
C LEU A 330 -2.15 13.93 -26.76
N LYS A 331 -2.54 12.68 -26.99
CA LYS A 331 -3.17 12.27 -28.25
C LYS A 331 -4.60 12.82 -28.31
N PRO A 332 -4.99 13.58 -29.34
CA PRO A 332 -6.31 14.21 -29.40
C PRO A 332 -7.45 13.23 -29.74
N GLY A 333 -7.14 12.01 -30.19
CA GLY A 333 -8.14 11.03 -30.62
C GLY A 333 -9.03 11.57 -31.75
N ARG A 334 -10.26 11.06 -31.84
CA ARG A 334 -11.22 11.42 -32.91
C ARG A 334 -11.69 12.88 -32.86
N THR A 335 -11.63 13.54 -31.71
CA THR A 335 -12.06 14.94 -31.57
C THR A 335 -11.09 15.91 -32.25
N GLY A 336 -9.80 15.56 -32.33
CA GLY A 336 -8.77 16.38 -32.98
C GLY A 336 -8.40 17.65 -32.19
N GLY A 337 -7.19 18.16 -32.48
CA GLY A 337 -6.69 19.45 -31.99
C GLY A 337 -6.74 19.66 -30.47
N VAL A 338 -6.79 20.93 -30.06
CA VAL A 338 -6.79 21.34 -28.64
C VAL A 338 -7.97 20.78 -27.86
N ARG A 339 -9.14 20.58 -28.49
CA ARG A 339 -10.33 20.00 -27.86
C ARG A 339 -10.09 18.53 -27.50
N GLY A 340 -9.53 17.76 -28.43
CA GLY A 340 -9.17 16.36 -28.19
C GLY A 340 -8.09 16.22 -27.11
N GLN A 341 -7.07 17.07 -27.13
CA GLN A 341 -6.05 17.12 -26.07
C GLN A 341 -6.65 17.48 -24.71
N THR A 342 -7.56 18.46 -24.68
CA THR A 342 -8.30 18.83 -23.47
C THR A 342 -9.13 17.67 -22.95
N LEU A 343 -9.85 16.97 -23.82
CA LEU A 343 -10.64 15.80 -23.45
C LEU A 343 -9.77 14.69 -22.85
N ALA A 344 -8.61 14.40 -23.45
CA ALA A 344 -7.64 13.44 -22.92
C ALA A 344 -7.02 13.88 -21.58
N ALA A 345 -6.78 15.18 -21.39
CA ALA A 345 -6.30 15.74 -20.13
C ALA A 345 -7.35 15.59 -19.02
N VAL A 346 -8.62 15.87 -19.32
CA VAL A 346 -9.74 15.71 -18.37
C VAL A 346 -9.89 14.23 -17.99
N ALA A 347 -9.86 13.31 -18.96
CA ALA A 347 -9.91 11.87 -18.72
C ALA A 347 -8.81 11.40 -17.73
N LYS A 348 -7.57 11.83 -17.97
CA LYS A 348 -6.46 11.53 -17.05
C LYS A 348 -6.65 12.16 -15.67
N THR A 349 -7.15 13.39 -15.62
CA THR A 349 -7.39 14.12 -14.36
C THR A 349 -8.51 13.49 -13.54
N VAL A 350 -9.57 12.98 -14.18
CA VAL A 350 -10.67 12.26 -13.50
C VAL A 350 -10.18 10.93 -12.94
N ARG A 351 -9.40 10.15 -13.70
CA ARG A 351 -8.83 8.87 -13.22
C ARG A 351 -7.87 9.07 -12.05
N GLU A 352 -7.00 10.08 -12.11
CA GLU A 352 -6.11 10.38 -10.99
C GLU A 352 -6.86 10.96 -9.79
N ALA A 353 -7.93 11.75 -10.01
CA ALA A 353 -8.82 12.16 -8.93
C ALA A 353 -9.50 10.97 -8.23
N ALA A 354 -9.89 9.92 -8.96
CA ALA A 354 -10.42 8.69 -8.37
C ALA A 354 -9.37 7.94 -7.53
N ALA A 355 -8.12 7.89 -8.00
CA ALA A 355 -7.01 7.34 -7.21
C ALA A 355 -6.74 8.17 -5.95
N SER A 356 -6.77 9.50 -6.07
CA SER A 356 -6.64 10.43 -4.94
C SER A 356 -7.78 10.30 -3.94
N TRP A 357 -9.01 10.06 -4.39
CA TRP A 357 -10.14 9.76 -3.50
C TRP A 357 -9.89 8.51 -2.64
N ALA A 358 -9.21 7.49 -3.16
CA ALA A 358 -8.93 6.28 -2.40
C ALA A 358 -8.03 6.52 -1.17
N PHE A 359 -7.16 7.53 -1.19
CA PHE A 359 -6.40 7.96 0.01
C PHE A 359 -7.29 8.44 1.16
N SER A 360 -8.54 8.86 0.87
CA SER A 360 -9.49 9.26 1.93
C SER A 360 -10.24 8.08 2.55
N LEU A 361 -10.18 6.91 1.93
CA LEU A 361 -10.83 5.68 2.40
C LEU A 361 -9.87 4.71 3.09
N THR A 362 -8.59 4.80 2.73
CA THR A 362 -7.55 3.86 3.16
C THR A 362 -6.36 4.63 3.70
N GLY A 363 -5.81 4.18 4.82
CA GLY A 363 -4.88 4.94 5.65
C GLY A 363 -5.41 5.06 7.07
N PHE A 364 -4.58 5.50 8.01
CA PHE A 364 -4.98 5.62 9.41
C PHE A 364 -5.66 6.95 9.72
N THR A 365 -5.29 8.01 9.00
CA THR A 365 -6.01 9.27 8.98
C THR A 365 -6.57 9.53 7.58
N GLY A 366 -7.88 9.77 7.50
CA GLY A 366 -8.51 10.16 6.25
C GLY A 366 -8.03 11.55 5.81
N VAL A 367 -7.16 11.63 4.80
CA VAL A 367 -6.82 12.92 4.19
C VAL A 367 -7.94 13.31 3.24
N HIS A 368 -8.82 14.18 3.72
CA HIS A 368 -10.00 14.58 2.95
C HIS A 368 -9.73 15.67 1.93
N ALA A 369 -8.58 16.37 1.98
CA ALA A 369 -8.24 17.45 1.05
C ALA A 369 -6.85 17.25 0.44
N ILE A 370 -6.81 16.90 -0.85
CA ILE A 370 -5.58 16.56 -1.56
C ILE A 370 -5.35 17.52 -2.72
N ALA A 371 -4.11 17.98 -2.90
CA ALA A 371 -3.77 18.84 -4.04
C ALA A 371 -3.56 18.03 -5.32
N GLY A 372 -3.95 18.59 -6.46
CA GLY A 372 -3.60 18.03 -7.77
C GLY A 372 -2.11 18.22 -8.08
N LEU A 373 -1.59 17.47 -9.06
CA LEU A 373 -0.18 17.52 -9.44
C LEU A 373 0.32 18.92 -9.83
N TYR A 374 -0.54 19.75 -10.42
CA TYR A 374 -0.23 21.12 -10.84
C TYR A 374 -1.08 22.18 -10.11
N GLY A 375 -1.75 21.79 -9.03
CA GLY A 375 -2.57 22.67 -8.21
C GLY A 375 -4.04 22.29 -8.18
N GLY A 376 -4.83 23.18 -7.56
CA GLY A 376 -6.21 22.89 -7.18
C GLY A 376 -6.29 21.84 -6.08
N VAL A 377 -7.51 21.46 -5.72
CA VAL A 377 -7.79 20.56 -4.61
C VAL A 377 -8.98 19.66 -4.91
N ILE A 378 -8.86 18.39 -4.52
CA ILE A 378 -9.96 17.44 -4.39
C ILE A 378 -10.35 17.39 -2.92
N ARG A 379 -11.65 17.42 -2.64
CA ARG A 379 -12.22 17.14 -1.31
C ARG A 379 -13.11 15.93 -1.36
N ALA A 380 -12.74 14.86 -0.65
CA ALA A 380 -13.48 13.62 -0.59
C ALA A 380 -14.43 13.58 0.60
N SER A 381 -15.62 13.03 0.40
CA SER A 381 -16.62 12.80 1.45
C SER A 381 -17.40 11.52 1.11
N GLY A 382 -17.08 10.44 1.84
CA GLY A 382 -17.67 9.12 1.62
C GLY A 382 -17.55 8.66 0.17
N THR A 383 -18.69 8.48 -0.49
CA THR A 383 -18.77 8.01 -1.88
C THR A 383 -18.73 9.12 -2.94
N THR A 384 -18.36 10.35 -2.55
CA THR A 384 -18.33 11.52 -3.44
C THR A 384 -17.05 12.31 -3.27
N PHE A 385 -16.72 13.13 -4.28
CA PHE A 385 -15.69 14.14 -4.12
C PHE A 385 -15.99 15.40 -4.96
N VAL A 386 -15.42 16.52 -4.50
CA VAL A 386 -15.52 17.84 -5.15
C VAL A 386 -14.14 18.29 -5.60
N LEU A 387 -14.05 18.71 -6.86
CA LEU A 387 -12.84 19.26 -7.46
C LEU A 387 -12.95 20.78 -7.55
N LYS A 388 -11.92 21.50 -7.10
CA LYS A 388 -11.79 22.95 -7.25
C LYS A 388 -10.46 23.29 -7.94
N GLY A 389 -10.55 23.63 -9.23
CA GLY A 389 -9.38 23.94 -10.07
C GLY A 389 -8.35 22.81 -10.14
N TYR A 390 -8.77 21.56 -9.88
CA TYR A 390 -7.91 20.40 -9.75
C TYR A 390 -7.19 20.10 -11.07
N SER A 391 -5.89 19.81 -11.00
CA SER A 391 -5.05 19.72 -12.20
C SER A 391 -4.00 18.61 -12.09
N THR A 392 -4.12 17.61 -12.96
CA THR A 392 -3.11 16.57 -13.17
C THR A 392 -2.24 16.86 -14.39
N VAL A 393 -2.64 17.79 -15.26
CA VAL A 393 -1.92 18.21 -16.46
C VAL A 393 -1.75 19.73 -16.46
N ALA A 394 -0.50 20.20 -16.54
CA ALA A 394 -0.18 21.63 -16.54
C ALA A 394 -0.98 22.40 -17.60
N GLY A 395 -1.70 23.45 -17.17
CA GLY A 395 -2.49 24.32 -18.05
C GLY A 395 -3.92 23.85 -18.29
N VAL A 396 -4.35 22.73 -17.70
CA VAL A 396 -5.74 22.26 -17.70
C VAL A 396 -6.21 22.10 -16.25
N ARG A 397 -7.35 22.70 -15.91
CA ARG A 397 -7.96 22.60 -14.58
C ARG A 397 -9.40 22.18 -14.72
N ILE A 398 -9.88 21.37 -13.79
CA ILE A 398 -11.29 20.99 -13.72
C ILE A 398 -11.90 21.33 -12.36
N SER A 399 -13.17 21.72 -12.39
CA SER A 399 -13.96 21.95 -11.17
C SER A 399 -15.34 21.29 -11.32
N GLY A 400 -15.82 20.63 -10.29
CA GLY A 400 -17.09 19.90 -10.36
C GLY A 400 -17.27 18.93 -9.20
N SER A 401 -18.34 18.16 -9.23
CA SER A 401 -18.62 17.12 -8.25
C SER A 401 -18.84 15.80 -8.97
N LEU A 402 -18.28 14.74 -8.40
CA LEU A 402 -18.37 13.38 -8.90
C LEU A 402 -18.78 12.45 -7.76
N GLY A 403 -19.68 11.52 -8.06
CA GLY A 403 -20.16 10.49 -7.14
C GLY A 403 -19.83 9.10 -7.65
N LEU A 404 -19.69 8.14 -6.74
CA LEU A 404 -19.45 6.74 -7.06
C LEU A 404 -20.61 6.21 -7.92
N TYR A 405 -20.25 5.66 -9.08
CA TYR A 405 -21.18 4.99 -9.97
C TYR A 405 -21.63 3.67 -9.33
N ARG A 406 -22.94 3.51 -9.18
CA ARG A 406 -23.57 2.26 -8.72
C ARG A 406 -24.30 1.65 -9.91
N PRO A 407 -23.82 0.52 -10.47
CA PRO A 407 -24.53 -0.17 -11.53
C PRO A 407 -25.79 -0.85 -10.97
N ASP A 408 -26.80 -1.02 -11.81
CA ASP A 408 -28.04 -1.73 -11.43
C ASP A 408 -27.81 -3.22 -11.17
N SER A 409 -26.78 -3.79 -11.80
CA SER A 409 -26.33 -5.17 -11.59
C SER A 409 -24.81 -5.29 -11.74
N GLY A 410 -24.21 -6.25 -11.02
CA GLY A 410 -22.78 -6.51 -11.02
C GLY A 410 -21.98 -5.67 -10.01
N PRO A 411 -20.66 -5.92 -9.88
CA PRO A 411 -19.84 -5.28 -8.87
C PRO A 411 -19.60 -3.79 -9.20
N ALA A 412 -19.69 -2.94 -8.17
CA ALA A 412 -19.33 -1.51 -8.25
C ALA A 412 -17.80 -1.27 -8.26
N ILE A 413 -17.00 -2.35 -8.31
CA ILE A 413 -15.54 -2.34 -8.26
C ILE A 413 -15.00 -2.87 -9.60
N PRO A 414 -13.97 -2.26 -10.19
CA PRO A 414 -13.25 -1.06 -9.72
C PRO A 414 -14.14 0.19 -9.66
N ALA A 415 -13.90 1.04 -8.67
CA ALA A 415 -14.66 2.24 -8.41
C ALA A 415 -14.62 3.19 -9.62
N ARG A 416 -15.79 3.57 -10.09
CA ARG A 416 -15.99 4.51 -11.20
C ARG A 416 -16.79 5.70 -10.70
N PHE A 417 -16.60 6.86 -11.33
CA PHE A 417 -17.21 8.10 -10.87
C PHE A 417 -17.96 8.78 -11.99
N VAL A 418 -19.14 9.32 -11.66
CA VAL A 418 -20.03 10.00 -12.60
C VAL A 418 -20.43 11.37 -12.06
N GLY A 419 -20.75 12.29 -12.96
CA GLY A 419 -21.19 13.64 -12.61
C GLY A 419 -20.82 14.65 -13.68
N SER A 420 -20.43 15.86 -13.28
CA SER A 420 -20.08 16.91 -14.25
C SER A 420 -18.89 17.75 -13.81
N VAL A 421 -18.09 18.16 -14.79
CA VAL A 421 -16.92 19.01 -14.59
C VAL A 421 -16.92 20.18 -15.57
N ARG A 422 -16.61 21.36 -15.04
CA ARG A 422 -16.23 22.55 -15.81
C ARG A 422 -14.74 22.50 -16.06
N VAL A 423 -14.35 22.74 -17.32
CA VAL A 423 -12.96 22.74 -17.77
C VAL A 423 -12.51 24.17 -18.03
N ASP A 424 -11.36 24.53 -17.48
CA ASP A 424 -10.67 25.78 -17.77
C ASP A 424 -9.14 25.58 -17.78
N GLY A 425 -8.39 26.68 -17.88
CA GLY A 425 -6.94 26.71 -17.85
C GLY A 425 -6.37 27.39 -19.08
N THR A 426 -5.08 27.71 -19.03
CA THR A 426 -4.41 28.50 -20.06
C THR A 426 -4.18 27.74 -21.36
N LYS A 427 -4.20 26.40 -21.34
CA LYS A 427 -4.00 25.54 -22.52
C LYS A 427 -5.26 24.81 -22.97
N ALA A 428 -6.29 24.78 -22.12
CA ALA A 428 -7.50 24.00 -22.35
C ALA A 428 -8.48 24.72 -23.28
N ALA A 429 -9.24 23.95 -24.07
CA ALA A 429 -10.49 24.43 -24.64
C ALA A 429 -11.56 24.45 -23.54
N HIS A 430 -12.06 25.62 -23.15
CA HIS A 430 -12.98 25.75 -22.01
C HIS A 430 -14.35 25.16 -22.31
N GLY A 431 -15.03 24.68 -21.26
CA GLY A 431 -16.40 24.18 -21.42
C GLY A 431 -16.86 23.32 -20.27
N ARG A 432 -17.83 22.44 -20.54
CA ARG A 432 -18.42 21.54 -19.55
C ARG A 432 -18.54 20.14 -20.14
N LEU A 433 -18.17 19.16 -19.32
CA LEU A 433 -18.24 17.74 -19.65
C LEU A 433 -19.06 17.01 -18.58
N ALA A 434 -19.94 16.13 -19.03
CA ALA A 434 -20.49 15.05 -18.22
C ALA A 434 -19.47 13.91 -18.16
N VAL A 435 -19.24 13.40 -16.96
CA VAL A 435 -18.46 12.20 -16.70
C VAL A 435 -19.43 11.04 -16.55
N GLY A 436 -19.44 10.15 -17.53
CA GLY A 436 -20.15 8.88 -17.49
C GLY A 436 -19.25 7.75 -16.98
N PRO A 437 -19.78 6.52 -16.84
CA PRO A 437 -19.04 5.39 -16.28
C PRO A 437 -17.84 4.96 -17.14
N SER A 438 -17.85 5.26 -18.43
CA SER A 438 -16.77 4.93 -19.38
C SER A 438 -16.49 6.03 -20.41
N THR A 439 -17.29 7.09 -20.44
CA THR A 439 -17.23 8.13 -21.48
C THR A 439 -17.32 9.54 -20.91
N LEU A 440 -16.62 10.47 -21.53
CA LEU A 440 -16.79 11.91 -21.37
C LEU A 440 -17.56 12.46 -22.57
N SER A 441 -18.55 13.30 -22.30
CA SER A 441 -19.31 13.99 -23.35
C SER A 441 -19.66 15.42 -22.94
N GLY A 442 -19.83 16.31 -23.90
CA GLY A 442 -20.24 17.68 -23.61
C GLY A 442 -19.76 18.66 -24.66
N ARG A 443 -19.42 19.89 -24.24
CA ARG A 443 -18.92 20.93 -25.15
C ARG A 443 -17.59 21.49 -24.68
N LEU A 444 -16.63 21.63 -25.61
CA LEU A 444 -15.33 22.29 -25.41
C LEU A 444 -15.10 23.32 -26.53
N GLY A 445 -14.83 24.57 -26.17
CA GLY A 445 -14.74 25.68 -27.11
C GLY A 445 -15.99 25.82 -27.99
N GLY A 446 -17.18 25.62 -27.40
CA GLY A 446 -18.47 25.69 -28.08
C GLY A 446 -18.88 24.46 -28.91
N ARG A 447 -17.96 23.54 -29.22
CA ARG A 447 -18.25 22.35 -30.06
C ARG A 447 -18.50 21.10 -29.22
N ARG A 448 -19.40 20.22 -29.70
CA ARG A 448 -19.65 18.92 -29.08
C ARG A 448 -18.39 18.05 -29.15
N VAL A 449 -18.11 17.33 -28.06
CA VAL A 449 -17.01 16.38 -27.96
C VAL A 449 -17.49 15.10 -27.28
N HIS A 450 -16.87 13.98 -27.62
CA HIS A 450 -17.13 12.68 -27.02
C HIS A 450 -15.86 11.83 -27.06
N GLY A 451 -15.58 11.10 -25.98
CA GLY A 451 -14.41 10.23 -25.86
C GLY A 451 -14.41 9.41 -24.58
N PRO A 452 -13.38 8.58 -24.36
CA PRO A 452 -13.28 7.76 -23.16
C PRO A 452 -13.07 8.62 -21.89
N ALA A 453 -13.67 8.20 -20.77
CA ALA A 453 -13.47 8.79 -19.44
C ALA A 453 -12.18 8.31 -18.78
#